data_AF-A0A1Y1R504-F1
#
_entry.id   AF-A0A1Y1R504-F1
#
_cell.length_a   1.000
_cell.length_b   1.000
_cell.length_c   1.000
_cell.angle_alpha   90.00
_cell.angle_beta   90.00
_cell.angle_gamma   90.00
#
_symmetry.space_group_name_H-M   'P 1'
#
loop_
_entity.id
_entity.type
_entity.pdbx_description
1 polymer ?
#
loop_
_entity_poly.entity_id
_entity_poly.type
_entity_poly.pdbx_seq_one_letter_code
_entity_poly.pdbx_strand_id
1 'polypeptide(L)'
;MPTRSTVDLTPLTAVDRDVCATLQTQLLQGSDKNARLMQQADNAFCCVCLDRDQATDPKDANPDPSAHQFLAGNGNDRWFDKTVQLIMQTDGKIGAVLEHTPADANAHIPLFNHNNENLSTKAPNDGDLEPTPQKLDWDINPSLKTVIEAQRSGFKETIKKTHLKEINIPDIGRSALKDHYKISPDAFYQVAIQVAAWRVWKSMVPTYEAVAMRHRHLGRTECLRSWSPEAIVLADGLNDPQATQEQKQTLLRKAAEKHSQKIAACKSCKGIVRHLFALRKIWEKFGQELGISEKPRLFENPLFKALITTNTLSTSCVVSPSIQRLLFGPVENDGLGIAYNPDNDAFRSTISYNEDNKARAAEFEQTLTEVFAELKALKPIPRSA
;
A
#
# COMPACT_ATOMS: atom_id res chain seq x y z
N MET A 1 -45.28 -6.93 6.33
CA MET A 1 -43.92 -7.24 6.80
C MET A 1 -43.30 -5.95 7.30
N PRO A 2 -42.83 -5.84 8.56
CA PRO A 2 -42.23 -4.60 9.01
C PRO A 2 -40.84 -4.47 8.37
N THR A 3 -40.70 -3.50 7.48
CA THR A 3 -39.44 -3.02 6.90
C THR A 3 -38.59 -2.36 7.98
N ARG A 4 -37.95 -3.17 8.84
CA ARG A 4 -36.83 -2.67 9.66
C ARG A 4 -35.64 -2.45 8.74
N SER A 5 -35.45 -1.21 8.29
CA SER A 5 -34.27 -0.84 7.50
C SER A 5 -33.03 -1.15 8.33
N THR A 6 -32.25 -2.16 7.95
CA THR A 6 -30.91 -2.37 8.50
C THR A 6 -30.07 -1.17 8.14
N VAL A 7 -29.58 -0.44 9.15
CA VAL A 7 -28.61 0.63 8.93
C VAL A 7 -27.27 -0.03 8.60
N ASP A 8 -26.70 0.29 7.45
CA ASP A 8 -25.35 -0.13 7.13
C ASP A 8 -24.35 0.78 7.85
N LEU A 9 -23.58 0.17 8.75
CA LEU A 9 -22.61 0.82 9.62
C LEU A 9 -21.24 0.98 8.97
N THR A 10 -21.03 0.57 7.72
CA THR A 10 -19.75 0.79 7.02
C THR A 10 -19.23 2.22 7.16
N PRO A 11 -20.05 3.28 6.98
CA PRO A 11 -19.58 4.66 7.11
C PRO A 11 -19.03 5.00 8.51
N LEU A 12 -19.44 4.28 9.56
CA LEU A 12 -18.90 4.48 10.92
C LEU A 12 -17.38 4.28 10.97
N THR A 13 -16.88 3.26 10.25
CA THR A 13 -15.47 2.87 10.26
C THR A 13 -14.68 3.43 9.08
N ALA A 14 -15.36 4.06 8.12
CA ALA A 14 -14.79 4.53 6.86
C ALA A 14 -14.46 6.04 6.84
N VAL A 15 -14.74 6.75 7.93
CA VAL A 15 -14.55 8.21 8.07
C VAL A 15 -13.22 8.56 8.73
N ASP A 16 -12.95 9.86 8.80
CA ASP A 16 -11.89 10.42 9.65
C ASP A 16 -11.94 9.84 11.07
N ARG A 17 -10.76 9.63 11.67
CA ARG A 17 -10.64 8.87 12.92
C ARG A 17 -11.25 9.59 14.12
N ASP A 18 -11.25 10.93 14.15
CA ASP A 18 -11.87 11.70 15.23
C ASP A 18 -13.40 11.64 15.12
N VAL A 19 -13.92 11.68 13.88
CA VAL A 19 -15.35 11.48 13.60
C VAL A 19 -15.77 10.06 13.96
N CYS A 20 -15.01 9.05 13.55
CA CYS A 20 -15.22 7.64 13.90
C CYS A 20 -15.31 7.47 15.42
N ALA A 21 -14.34 8.00 16.18
CA ALA A 21 -14.33 7.91 17.64
C ALA A 21 -15.56 8.56 18.29
N THR A 22 -15.98 9.72 17.77
CA THR A 22 -17.18 10.42 18.24
C THR A 22 -18.44 9.60 17.98
N LEU A 23 -18.61 9.08 16.76
CA LEU A 23 -19.78 8.29 16.37
C LEU A 23 -19.85 6.95 17.11
N GLN A 24 -18.71 6.28 17.31
CA GLN A 24 -18.64 5.05 18.11
C GLN A 24 -19.03 5.33 19.56
N THR A 25 -18.54 6.43 20.15
CA THR A 25 -18.92 6.82 21.52
C THR A 25 -20.44 7.01 21.64
N GLN A 26 -21.06 7.70 20.69
CA GLN A 26 -22.52 7.90 20.65
C GLN A 26 -23.28 6.57 20.47
N LEU A 27 -22.79 5.68 19.62
CA LEU A 27 -23.37 4.35 19.41
C LEU A 27 -23.36 3.51 20.69
N LEU A 28 -22.25 3.54 21.43
CA LEU A 28 -22.04 2.79 22.66
C LEU A 28 -22.85 3.36 23.84
N GLN A 29 -22.89 4.69 23.98
CA GLN A 29 -23.69 5.35 25.03
C GLN A 29 -25.21 5.19 24.81
N GLY A 30 -25.64 4.94 23.57
CA GLY A 30 -27.04 4.77 23.22
C GLY A 30 -27.67 3.45 23.66
N SER A 31 -26.87 2.39 23.91
CA SER A 31 -27.39 1.07 24.32
C SER A 31 -26.29 0.13 24.84
N ASP A 32 -26.49 -0.47 26.01
CA ASP A 32 -25.62 -1.55 26.53
C ASP A 32 -25.58 -2.76 25.59
N LYS A 33 -26.63 -2.97 24.78
CA LYS A 33 -26.65 -4.01 23.75
C LYS A 33 -25.61 -3.70 22.67
N ASN A 34 -25.49 -2.45 22.22
CA ASN A 34 -24.48 -2.06 21.23
C ASN A 34 -23.06 -2.26 21.76
N ALA A 35 -22.82 -1.99 23.05
CA ALA A 35 -21.52 -2.26 23.66
C ALA A 35 -21.13 -3.75 23.60
N ARG A 36 -22.09 -4.64 23.88
CA ARG A 36 -21.87 -6.09 23.73
C ARG A 36 -21.66 -6.51 22.27
N LEU A 37 -22.44 -5.96 21.33
CA LEU A 37 -22.29 -6.26 19.90
C LEU A 37 -20.95 -5.75 19.34
N MET A 38 -20.48 -4.58 19.79
CA MET A 38 -19.16 -4.04 19.43
C MET A 38 -18.06 -4.96 19.92
N GLN A 39 -18.11 -5.40 21.17
CA GLN A 39 -17.15 -6.36 21.70
C GLN A 39 -17.16 -7.69 20.92
N GLN A 40 -18.34 -8.16 20.46
CA GLN A 40 -18.43 -9.35 19.60
C GLN A 40 -17.75 -9.12 18.24
N ALA A 41 -17.96 -7.96 17.60
CA ALA A 41 -17.31 -7.62 16.34
C ALA A 41 -15.77 -7.48 16.49
N ASP A 42 -15.32 -6.84 17.57
CA ASP A 42 -13.91 -6.67 17.90
C ASP A 42 -13.22 -8.00 18.20
N ASN A 43 -13.89 -8.91 18.90
CA ASN A 43 -13.38 -10.24 19.24
C ASN A 43 -13.49 -11.26 18.08
N ALA A 44 -14.26 -10.97 17.03
CA ALA A 44 -14.34 -11.84 15.86
C ALA A 44 -12.94 -12.10 15.28
N PHE A 45 -12.68 -13.29 14.73
CA PHE A 45 -11.37 -13.58 14.15
C PHE A 45 -11.08 -12.74 12.91
N CYS A 46 -12.04 -12.68 11.98
CA CYS A 46 -12.01 -11.86 10.78
C CYS A 46 -13.44 -11.48 10.36
N CYS A 47 -13.57 -10.57 9.39
CA CYS A 47 -14.81 -10.37 8.67
C CYS A 47 -14.75 -11.09 7.32
N VAL A 48 -15.88 -11.64 6.89
CA VAL A 48 -16.07 -12.16 5.53
C VAL A 48 -17.14 -11.31 4.85
N CYS A 49 -16.74 -10.57 3.82
CA CYS A 49 -17.57 -9.70 3.00
C CYS A 49 -18.04 -10.48 1.78
N LEU A 50 -19.35 -10.79 1.73
CA LEU A 50 -19.98 -11.47 0.60
C LEU A 50 -20.51 -10.43 -0.39
N ASP A 51 -19.63 -9.98 -1.26
CA ASP A 51 -19.92 -8.93 -2.22
C ASP A 51 -20.70 -9.48 -3.41
N ARG A 52 -21.76 -8.77 -3.79
CA ARG A 52 -22.49 -9.02 -5.03
C ARG A 52 -21.93 -8.17 -6.15
N ASP A 53 -21.99 -8.68 -7.38
CA ASP A 53 -21.66 -7.92 -8.58
C ASP A 53 -22.41 -6.60 -8.55
N GLN A 54 -21.65 -5.52 -8.45
CA GLN A 54 -22.22 -4.19 -8.58
C GLN A 54 -22.21 -3.84 -10.06
N ALA A 55 -23.37 -3.41 -10.56
CA ALA A 55 -23.43 -2.78 -11.87
C ALA A 55 -22.46 -1.59 -11.86
N THR A 56 -21.41 -1.66 -12.67
CA THR A 56 -20.58 -0.51 -12.95
C THR A 56 -21.48 0.55 -13.57
N ASP A 57 -21.55 1.75 -12.99
CA ASP A 57 -22.24 2.86 -13.67
C ASP A 57 -21.46 3.10 -14.97
N PRO A 58 -22.09 3.04 -16.16
CA PRO A 58 -21.42 3.31 -17.43
C PRO A 58 -20.78 4.70 -17.49
N LYS A 59 -21.19 5.63 -16.61
CA LYS A 59 -20.61 6.97 -16.45
C LYS A 59 -19.47 7.03 -15.44
N ASP A 60 -19.25 5.96 -14.67
CA ASP A 60 -18.09 5.86 -13.79
C ASP A 60 -16.87 5.68 -14.69
N ALA A 61 -16.13 6.76 -14.91
CA ALA A 61 -14.94 6.81 -15.75
C ALA A 61 -13.75 6.05 -15.14
N ASN A 62 -14.01 5.14 -14.19
CA ASN A 62 -12.99 4.48 -13.42
C ASN A 62 -12.33 3.39 -14.26
N PRO A 63 -11.01 3.48 -14.51
CA PRO A 63 -10.32 2.52 -15.34
C PRO A 63 -10.26 1.10 -14.75
N ASP A 64 -10.53 0.91 -13.45
CA ASP A 64 -10.39 -0.38 -12.78
C ASP A 64 -11.35 -0.61 -11.60
N PRO A 65 -12.62 -0.98 -11.88
CA PRO A 65 -13.64 -1.18 -10.85
C PRO A 65 -13.30 -2.33 -9.88
N SER A 66 -12.55 -3.34 -10.33
CA SER A 66 -12.14 -4.47 -9.49
C SER A 66 -11.15 -4.01 -8.40
N ALA A 67 -10.20 -3.14 -8.75
CA ALA A 67 -9.23 -2.62 -7.80
C ALA A 67 -9.91 -1.84 -6.66
N HIS A 68 -10.89 -1.01 -7.00
CA HIS A 68 -11.64 -0.24 -6.02
C HIS A 68 -12.41 -1.11 -5.05
N GLN A 69 -13.02 -2.18 -5.56
CA GLN A 69 -13.77 -3.10 -4.73
C GLN A 69 -12.90 -3.74 -3.63
N PHE A 70 -11.67 -4.11 -3.98
CA PHE A 70 -10.70 -4.70 -3.06
C PHE A 70 -9.89 -3.68 -2.25
N LEU A 71 -9.80 -2.41 -2.67
CA LEU A 71 -9.18 -1.35 -1.88
C LEU A 71 -10.10 -0.90 -0.75
N ALA A 72 -11.34 -0.55 -1.07
CA ALA A 72 -12.26 0.06 -0.11
C ALA A 72 -13.76 -0.20 -0.40
N GLY A 73 -14.10 -0.89 -1.49
CA GLY A 73 -15.50 -1.07 -1.87
C GLY A 73 -16.19 0.24 -2.26
N ASN A 74 -17.51 0.25 -2.15
CA ASN A 74 -18.36 1.40 -2.47
C ASN A 74 -18.92 2.11 -1.22
N GLY A 75 -18.34 1.83 -0.05
CA GLY A 75 -18.77 2.37 1.24
C GLY A 75 -19.90 1.60 1.89
N ASN A 76 -20.03 0.32 1.51
CA ASN A 76 -20.98 -0.64 2.06
C ASN A 76 -20.27 -1.95 2.37
N ASP A 77 -20.89 -2.78 3.21
CA ASP A 77 -20.47 -4.16 3.50
C ASP A 77 -18.98 -4.28 3.93
N ARG A 78 -18.49 -3.32 4.74
CA ARG A 78 -17.15 -3.33 5.32
C ARG A 78 -17.18 -2.97 6.81
N TRP A 79 -16.12 -3.39 7.51
CA TRP A 79 -15.79 -2.98 8.86
C TRP A 79 -14.29 -2.70 8.95
N PHE A 80 -13.87 -1.47 8.63
CA PHE A 80 -12.46 -1.11 8.42
C PHE A 80 -11.59 -1.18 9.67
N ASP A 81 -12.21 -1.19 10.86
CA ASP A 81 -11.48 -1.41 12.12
C ASP A 81 -11.10 -2.90 12.31
N LYS A 82 -11.62 -3.83 11.50
CA LYS A 82 -11.23 -5.24 11.56
C LYS A 82 -9.88 -5.45 10.89
N THR A 83 -8.95 -6.08 11.62
CA THR A 83 -7.61 -6.44 11.12
C THR A 83 -7.61 -7.17 9.78
N VAL A 84 -8.50 -8.15 9.61
CA VAL A 84 -8.59 -8.93 8.38
C VAL A 84 -10.05 -8.97 7.93
N GLN A 85 -10.30 -8.45 6.73
CA GLN A 85 -11.57 -8.58 6.03
C GLN A 85 -11.32 -9.36 4.74
N LEU A 86 -11.86 -10.58 4.63
CA LEU A 86 -11.83 -11.38 3.40
C LEU A 86 -13.00 -10.97 2.52
N ILE A 87 -12.74 -10.61 1.28
CA ILE A 87 -13.76 -10.16 0.32
C ILE A 87 -13.95 -11.26 -0.71
N MET A 88 -15.18 -11.71 -0.89
CA MET A 88 -15.58 -12.72 -1.86
C MET A 88 -16.59 -12.11 -2.83
N GLN A 89 -16.26 -12.05 -4.11
CA GLN A 89 -17.15 -11.56 -5.16
C GLN A 89 -17.92 -12.71 -5.81
N THR A 90 -19.09 -12.40 -6.38
CA THR A 90 -19.92 -13.38 -7.12
C THR A 90 -19.28 -13.91 -8.40
N ASP A 91 -18.31 -13.19 -8.97
CA ASP A 91 -17.49 -13.65 -10.11
C ASP A 91 -16.34 -14.60 -9.70
N GLY A 92 -16.24 -14.94 -8.41
CA GLY A 92 -15.25 -15.86 -7.87
C GLY A 92 -13.92 -15.21 -7.47
N LYS A 93 -13.75 -13.89 -7.65
CA LYS A 93 -12.55 -13.20 -7.16
C LYS A 93 -12.57 -13.10 -5.64
N ILE A 94 -11.40 -13.30 -5.04
CA ILE A 94 -11.18 -13.23 -3.60
C ILE A 94 -10.05 -12.24 -3.33
N GLY A 95 -10.22 -11.41 -2.31
CA GLY A 95 -9.20 -10.47 -1.85
C GLY A 95 -9.28 -10.26 -0.35
N ALA A 96 -8.42 -9.37 0.16
CA ALA A 96 -8.44 -8.99 1.57
C ALA A 96 -8.13 -7.51 1.75
N VAL A 97 -8.86 -6.86 2.66
CA VAL A 97 -8.49 -5.56 3.24
C VAL A 97 -7.90 -5.80 4.61
N LEU A 98 -6.75 -5.19 4.86
CA LEU A 98 -5.97 -5.36 6.08
C LEU A 98 -5.85 -4.04 6.82
N GLU A 99 -6.30 -3.99 8.07
CA GLU A 99 -5.98 -2.86 8.95
C GLU A 99 -4.50 -2.97 9.32
N HIS A 100 -3.74 -1.90 9.04
CA HIS A 100 -2.28 -1.95 8.94
C HIS A 100 -1.56 -1.68 10.28
N THR A 101 -2.28 -1.22 11.30
CA THR A 101 -1.75 -0.94 12.64
C THR A 101 -1.10 -2.16 13.28
N PRO A 102 -1.73 -3.36 13.37
CA PRO A 102 -1.14 -4.50 14.06
C PRO A 102 0.02 -5.15 13.31
N ALA A 103 0.00 -5.13 11.97
CA ALA A 103 0.93 -5.91 11.18
C ALA A 103 1.21 -5.31 9.79
N ASP A 104 2.36 -5.67 9.22
CA ASP A 104 2.70 -5.39 7.82
C ASP A 104 2.24 -6.55 6.92
N ALA A 105 2.07 -6.29 5.62
CA ALA A 105 1.61 -7.31 4.65
C ALA A 105 2.37 -8.65 4.73
N ASN A 106 3.69 -8.60 4.93
CA ASN A 106 4.54 -9.81 5.05
C ASN A 106 4.17 -10.73 6.22
N ALA A 107 3.47 -10.24 7.24
CA ALA A 107 2.98 -11.07 8.34
C ALA A 107 1.76 -11.92 7.95
N HIS A 108 0.98 -11.47 6.96
CA HIS A 108 -0.23 -12.15 6.48
C HIS A 108 0.04 -13.14 5.34
N ILE A 109 1.18 -13.03 4.64
CA ILE A 109 1.51 -13.92 3.50
C ILE A 109 1.40 -15.42 3.84
N PRO A 110 1.92 -15.92 4.99
CA PRO A 110 1.79 -17.35 5.30
C PRO A 110 0.33 -17.81 5.39
N LEU A 111 -0.57 -16.97 5.92
CA LEU A 111 -2.01 -17.25 5.98
C LEU A 111 -2.60 -17.36 4.58
N PHE A 112 -2.28 -16.42 3.69
CA PHE A 112 -2.80 -16.43 2.32
C PHE A 112 -2.28 -17.61 1.49
N ASN A 113 -0.99 -17.92 1.61
CA ASN A 113 -0.39 -19.07 0.93
C ASN A 113 -1.03 -20.37 1.42
N HIS A 114 -1.14 -20.56 2.73
CA HIS A 114 -1.76 -21.74 3.33
C HIS A 114 -3.20 -21.91 2.87
N ASN A 115 -4.01 -20.84 2.91
CA ASN A 115 -5.40 -20.91 2.44
C ASN A 115 -5.47 -21.26 0.95
N ASN A 116 -4.69 -20.58 0.11
CA ASN A 116 -4.68 -20.81 -1.34
C ASN A 116 -4.24 -22.23 -1.73
N GLU A 117 -3.24 -22.79 -1.05
CA GLU A 117 -2.80 -24.18 -1.22
C GLU A 117 -3.89 -25.19 -0.83
N ASN A 118 -4.79 -24.82 0.08
CA ASN A 118 -5.83 -25.69 0.62
C ASN A 118 -7.25 -25.39 0.09
N LEU A 119 -7.44 -24.41 -0.80
CA LEU A 119 -8.78 -24.05 -1.33
C LEU A 119 -9.49 -25.22 -2.04
N SER A 120 -8.73 -26.13 -2.65
CA SER A 120 -9.25 -27.33 -3.32
C SER A 120 -9.45 -28.53 -2.39
N THR A 121 -9.01 -28.42 -1.13
CA THR A 121 -9.23 -29.50 -0.15
C THR A 121 -10.71 -29.55 0.18
N LYS A 122 -11.26 -30.77 0.22
CA LYS A 122 -12.66 -30.96 0.60
C LYS A 122 -12.81 -30.49 2.03
N ALA A 123 -13.68 -29.51 2.26
CA ALA A 123 -14.02 -29.08 3.61
C ALA A 123 -14.43 -30.32 4.43
N PRO A 124 -13.94 -30.45 5.67
CA PRO A 124 -14.42 -31.50 6.55
C PRO A 124 -15.95 -31.41 6.65
N ASN A 125 -16.61 -32.57 6.69
CA ASN A 125 -18.03 -32.62 6.95
C ASN A 125 -18.23 -32.39 8.45
N ASP A 126 -18.27 -31.12 8.84
CA ASP A 126 -18.42 -30.71 10.24
C ASP A 126 -19.83 -31.00 10.81
N GLY A 127 -20.71 -31.61 10.00
CA GLY A 127 -22.10 -31.88 10.36
C GLY A 127 -22.93 -30.60 10.41
N ASP A 128 -24.03 -30.64 11.15
CA ASP A 128 -24.83 -29.44 11.43
C ASP A 128 -24.06 -28.54 12.41
N LEU A 129 -23.56 -27.40 11.91
CA LEU A 129 -22.85 -26.41 12.70
C LEU A 129 -23.82 -25.65 13.61
N GLU A 130 -23.76 -25.91 14.91
CA GLU A 130 -24.42 -25.10 15.95
C GLU A 130 -23.39 -24.23 16.70
N PRO A 131 -23.71 -22.96 17.02
CA PRO A 131 -24.99 -22.30 16.82
C PRO A 131 -25.16 -21.69 15.41
N THR A 132 -26.42 -21.59 14.98
CA THR A 132 -26.82 -20.82 13.78
C THR A 132 -26.27 -19.39 13.80
N PRO A 133 -25.82 -18.81 12.66
CA PRO A 133 -25.33 -17.44 12.59
C PRO A 133 -26.31 -16.42 13.19
N GLN A 134 -25.81 -15.61 14.12
CA GLN A 134 -26.60 -14.57 14.77
C GLN A 134 -26.42 -13.23 14.08
N LYS A 135 -27.53 -12.58 13.73
CA LYS A 135 -27.50 -11.21 13.21
C LYS A 135 -27.14 -10.23 14.32
N LEU A 136 -26.12 -9.41 14.11
CA LEU A 136 -25.80 -8.27 14.97
C LEU A 136 -26.83 -7.14 14.72
N ASP A 137 -27.87 -7.09 15.55
CA ASP A 137 -28.98 -6.13 15.41
C ASP A 137 -28.75 -4.91 16.30
N TRP A 138 -28.23 -3.83 15.73
CA TRP A 138 -27.83 -2.62 16.46
C TRP A 138 -29.02 -1.72 16.83
N ASP A 139 -28.99 -1.16 18.04
CA ASP A 139 -29.96 -0.16 18.49
C ASP A 139 -29.48 1.24 18.05
N ILE A 140 -30.03 1.76 16.95
CA ILE A 140 -29.62 3.04 16.38
C ILE A 140 -30.80 4.01 16.37
N ASN A 141 -30.66 5.14 17.07
CA ASN A 141 -31.69 6.17 17.05
C ASN A 141 -31.69 6.95 15.71
N PRO A 142 -32.80 7.61 15.35
CA PRO A 142 -32.92 8.31 14.07
C PRO A 142 -31.85 9.38 13.83
N SER A 143 -31.44 10.12 14.86
CA SER A 143 -30.42 11.17 14.76
C SER A 143 -29.06 10.57 14.36
N LEU A 144 -28.62 9.52 15.06
CA LEU A 144 -27.36 8.85 14.78
C LEU A 144 -27.37 8.19 13.40
N LYS A 145 -28.50 7.57 13.02
CA LYS A 145 -28.69 7.01 11.68
C LYS A 145 -28.45 8.06 10.59
N THR A 146 -29.09 9.24 10.69
CA THR A 146 -28.91 10.31 9.72
C THR A 146 -27.47 10.78 9.62
N VAL A 147 -26.78 10.91 10.75
CA VAL A 147 -25.36 11.32 10.76
C VAL A 147 -24.48 10.28 10.09
N ILE A 148 -24.64 8.99 10.41
CA ILE A 148 -23.88 7.88 9.79
C ILE A 148 -24.16 7.81 8.29
N GLU A 149 -25.41 7.92 7.86
CA GLU A 149 -25.79 7.88 6.44
C GLU A 149 -25.19 9.07 5.67
N ALA A 150 -25.13 10.26 6.28
CA ALA A 150 -24.52 11.44 5.67
C ALA A 150 -23.00 11.25 5.40
N GLN A 151 -22.31 10.46 6.23
CA GLN A 151 -20.89 10.17 6.03
C GLN A 151 -20.61 9.34 4.77
N ARG A 152 -21.58 8.53 4.31
CA ARG A 152 -21.44 7.68 3.14
C ARG A 152 -21.08 8.47 1.88
N SER A 153 -21.68 9.64 1.70
CA SER A 153 -21.41 10.50 0.55
C SER A 153 -19.96 11.00 0.54
N GLY A 154 -19.42 11.36 1.71
CA GLY A 154 -18.02 11.77 1.85
C GLY A 154 -17.04 10.65 1.51
N PHE A 155 -17.31 9.43 1.99
CA PHE A 155 -16.52 8.26 1.62
C PHE A 155 -16.55 8.00 0.11
N LYS A 156 -17.75 7.97 -0.50
CA LYS A 156 -17.91 7.74 -1.94
C LYS A 156 -17.16 8.77 -2.77
N GLU A 157 -17.23 10.04 -2.40
CA GLU A 157 -16.50 11.11 -3.07
C GLU A 157 -14.97 10.93 -2.95
N THR A 158 -14.49 10.49 -1.78
CA THR A 158 -13.07 10.21 -1.55
C THR A 158 -12.57 9.06 -2.43
N ILE A 159 -13.32 7.95 -2.47
CA ILE A 159 -12.96 6.79 -3.29
C ILE A 159 -13.03 7.12 -4.78
N LYS A 160 -14.01 7.92 -5.21
CA LYS A 160 -14.15 8.38 -6.60
C LYS A 160 -12.96 9.24 -7.06
N LYS A 161 -12.34 9.98 -6.14
CA LYS A 161 -11.13 10.78 -6.40
C LYS A 161 -9.84 10.00 -6.30
N THR A 162 -9.87 8.78 -5.77
CA THR A 162 -8.71 7.88 -5.81
C THR A 162 -8.75 7.11 -7.12
N HIS A 163 -7.63 6.97 -7.80
CA HIS A 163 -7.51 6.18 -9.01
C HIS A 163 -6.52 5.06 -8.80
N LEU A 164 -6.77 3.91 -9.42
CA LEU A 164 -5.91 2.74 -9.40
C LEU A 164 -5.65 2.31 -10.84
N LYS A 165 -4.37 2.14 -11.18
CA LYS A 165 -3.95 1.77 -12.53
C LYS A 165 -2.98 0.60 -12.47
N GLU A 166 -3.36 -0.51 -13.09
CA GLU A 166 -2.47 -1.65 -13.23
C GLU A 166 -1.40 -1.38 -14.30
N ILE A 167 -0.17 -1.77 -13.98
CA ILE A 167 0.97 -1.80 -14.88
C ILE A 167 1.49 -3.23 -14.92
N ASN A 168 1.59 -3.77 -16.13
CA ASN A 168 2.17 -5.07 -16.40
C ASN A 168 3.26 -4.94 -17.46
N ILE A 169 4.52 -5.15 -17.06
CA ILE A 169 5.66 -5.14 -17.98
C ILE A 169 6.17 -6.57 -18.14
N PRO A 170 5.89 -7.23 -19.28
CA PRO A 170 6.37 -8.58 -19.53
C PRO A 170 7.88 -8.62 -19.80
N ASP A 171 8.43 -9.83 -19.73
CA ASP A 171 9.81 -10.19 -20.05
C ASP A 171 10.88 -9.54 -19.15
N ILE A 172 10.46 -9.08 -17.97
CA ILE A 172 11.36 -8.50 -16.96
C ILE A 172 11.02 -8.95 -15.55
N GLY A 173 10.49 -10.17 -15.41
CA GLY A 173 10.24 -10.78 -14.11
C GLY A 173 11.49 -11.14 -13.32
N ARG A 174 11.27 -11.69 -12.13
CA ARG A 174 12.34 -11.99 -11.16
C ARG A 174 13.38 -12.98 -11.71
N SER A 175 12.95 -13.95 -12.51
CA SER A 175 13.87 -14.96 -13.07
C SER A 175 14.83 -14.32 -14.04
N ALA A 176 14.32 -13.54 -15.00
CA ALA A 176 15.16 -12.85 -15.98
C ALA A 176 16.22 -11.95 -15.32
N LEU A 177 15.80 -11.16 -14.31
CA LEU A 177 16.70 -10.25 -13.59
C LEU A 177 17.81 -10.97 -12.82
N LYS A 178 17.48 -12.09 -12.17
CA LYS A 178 18.47 -12.89 -11.44
C LYS A 178 19.38 -13.68 -12.38
N ASP A 179 18.82 -14.26 -13.43
CA ASP A 179 19.52 -15.25 -14.26
C ASP A 179 20.32 -14.60 -15.38
N HIS A 180 19.80 -13.54 -15.99
CA HIS A 180 20.42 -12.87 -17.12
C HIS A 180 21.11 -11.57 -16.72
N TYR A 181 20.42 -10.70 -15.97
CA TYR A 181 20.99 -9.39 -15.59
C TYR A 181 21.95 -9.48 -14.39
N LYS A 182 21.83 -10.53 -13.57
CA LYS A 182 22.55 -10.70 -12.30
C LYS A 182 22.33 -9.52 -11.34
N ILE A 183 21.13 -8.96 -11.35
CA ILE A 183 20.72 -7.84 -10.51
C ILE A 183 19.57 -8.28 -9.60
N SER A 184 19.53 -7.79 -8.36
CA SER A 184 18.38 -7.98 -7.48
C SER A 184 17.12 -7.42 -8.15
N PRO A 185 16.04 -8.20 -8.30
CA PRO A 185 14.82 -7.71 -8.95
C PRO A 185 14.30 -6.42 -8.33
N ASP A 186 14.26 -6.37 -7.00
CA ASP A 186 13.80 -5.22 -6.23
C ASP A 186 14.66 -3.97 -6.51
N ALA A 187 15.98 -4.12 -6.54
CA ALA A 187 16.88 -3.03 -6.86
C ALA A 187 16.71 -2.52 -8.29
N PHE A 188 16.48 -3.42 -9.25
CA PHE A 188 16.21 -3.04 -10.64
C PHE A 188 14.92 -2.22 -10.75
N TYR A 189 13.82 -2.71 -10.15
CA TYR A 189 12.52 -2.01 -10.20
C TYR A 189 12.58 -0.66 -9.51
N GLN A 190 13.20 -0.59 -8.34
CA GLN A 190 13.36 0.67 -7.62
C GLN A 190 14.23 1.66 -8.40
N VAL A 191 15.31 1.22 -9.03
CA VAL A 191 16.12 2.07 -9.91
C VAL A 191 15.31 2.56 -11.10
N ALA A 192 14.52 1.70 -11.75
CA ALA A 192 13.63 2.11 -12.85
C ALA A 192 12.61 3.18 -12.40
N ILE A 193 11.98 2.99 -11.23
CA ILE A 193 11.08 3.96 -10.60
C ILE A 193 11.81 5.30 -10.36
N GLN A 194 13.04 5.27 -9.85
CA GLN A 194 13.81 6.51 -9.60
C GLN A 194 14.22 7.23 -10.90
N VAL A 195 14.59 6.49 -11.96
CA VAL A 195 14.90 7.09 -13.26
C VAL A 195 13.65 7.74 -13.85
N ALA A 196 12.50 7.05 -13.80
CA ALA A 196 11.23 7.61 -14.25
C ALA A 196 10.84 8.85 -13.44
N ALA A 197 11.00 8.80 -12.11
CA ALA A 197 10.72 9.93 -11.24
C ALA A 197 11.63 11.14 -11.55
N TRP A 198 12.91 10.92 -11.79
CA TRP A 198 13.84 11.97 -12.21
C TRP A 198 13.41 12.63 -13.52
N ARG A 199 12.96 11.82 -14.48
CA ARG A 199 12.51 12.30 -15.79
C ARG A 199 11.20 13.09 -15.71
N VAL A 200 10.27 12.74 -14.82
CA VAL A 200 9.00 13.47 -14.68
C VAL A 200 9.14 14.71 -13.80
N TRP A 201 9.72 14.57 -12.61
CA TRP A 201 9.81 15.68 -11.65
C TRP A 201 10.99 16.63 -11.89
N LYS A 202 11.97 16.22 -12.72
CA LYS A 202 13.22 16.99 -12.99
C LYS A 202 13.95 17.44 -11.71
N SER A 203 13.74 16.71 -10.62
CA SER A 203 14.24 17.00 -9.29
C SER A 203 14.22 15.73 -8.45
N MET A 204 14.91 15.77 -7.31
CA MET A 204 14.93 14.64 -6.39
C MET A 204 13.55 14.48 -5.74
N VAL A 205 12.96 13.30 -5.91
CA VAL A 205 11.64 12.98 -5.37
C VAL A 205 11.77 12.18 -4.08
N PRO A 206 11.20 12.64 -2.96
CA PRO A 206 11.15 11.87 -1.72
C PRO A 206 10.40 10.55 -1.95
N THR A 207 11.17 9.47 -2.06
CA THR A 207 10.64 8.12 -2.26
C THR A 207 10.76 7.31 -0.97
N TYR A 208 9.66 6.71 -0.56
CA TYR A 208 9.58 5.74 0.53
C TYR A 208 9.57 4.33 -0.05
N GLU A 209 10.35 3.44 0.57
CA GLU A 209 10.25 2.02 0.38
C GLU A 209 10.27 1.30 1.73
N ALA A 210 9.32 0.38 1.91
CA ALA A 210 9.20 -0.40 3.14
C ALA A 210 10.28 -1.48 3.20
N VAL A 211 11.16 -1.41 4.22
CA VAL A 211 12.11 -2.48 4.51
C VAL A 211 11.66 -3.25 5.74
N ALA A 212 11.28 -4.51 5.57
CA ALA A 212 10.86 -5.37 6.66
C ALA A 212 12.02 -5.63 7.65
N MET A 213 11.74 -5.44 8.95
CA MET A 213 12.70 -5.58 10.06
C MET A 213 12.39 -6.77 10.97
N ARG A 214 11.62 -7.76 10.48
CA ARG A 214 11.11 -8.90 11.26
C ARG A 214 12.18 -9.80 11.88
N HIS A 215 13.44 -9.68 11.47
CA HIS A 215 14.58 -10.37 12.11
C HIS A 215 15.03 -9.70 13.42
N ARG A 216 14.42 -8.57 13.80
CA ARG A 216 14.55 -7.94 15.11
C ARG A 216 13.32 -8.22 15.95
N HIS A 217 13.50 -8.32 17.27
CA HIS A 217 12.39 -8.46 18.21
C HIS A 217 11.40 -7.29 18.04
N LEU A 218 10.12 -7.61 17.80
CA LEU A 218 9.04 -6.65 17.51
C LEU A 218 9.31 -5.74 16.29
N GLY A 219 10.22 -6.14 15.40
CA GLY A 219 10.59 -5.35 14.23
C GLY A 219 9.46 -5.28 13.20
N ARG A 220 9.02 -4.07 12.90
CA ARG A 220 8.07 -3.72 11.82
C ARG A 220 8.82 -3.35 10.55
N THR A 221 8.97 -2.05 10.28
CA THR A 221 9.64 -1.52 9.09
C THR A 221 10.66 -0.43 9.42
N GLU A 222 11.77 -0.43 8.68
CA GLU A 222 12.56 0.76 8.41
C GLU A 222 12.09 1.38 7.07
N CYS A 223 12.34 2.67 6.88
CA CYS A 223 12.11 3.35 5.62
C CYS A 223 13.43 3.52 4.87
N LEU A 224 13.52 2.91 3.69
CA LEU A 224 14.55 3.23 2.74
C LEU A 224 14.12 4.44 1.91
N ARG A 225 15.02 5.42 1.76
CA ARG A 225 14.89 6.47 0.76
C ARG A 225 15.48 5.97 -0.55
N SER A 226 14.66 5.58 -1.53
CA SER A 226 15.15 4.83 -2.71
C SER A 226 16.02 5.66 -3.66
N TRP A 227 15.88 6.98 -3.66
CA TRP A 227 16.71 7.89 -4.46
C TRP A 227 18.20 7.75 -4.11
N SER A 228 19.07 7.87 -5.12
CA SER A 228 20.52 7.96 -4.92
C SER A 228 21.18 8.75 -6.04
N PRO A 229 22.36 9.36 -5.81
CA PRO A 229 23.15 9.97 -6.88
C PRO A 229 23.39 9.01 -8.05
N GLU A 230 23.62 7.73 -7.77
CA GLU A 230 23.87 6.70 -8.79
C GLU A 230 22.66 6.46 -9.69
N ALA A 231 21.43 6.53 -9.15
CA ALA A 231 20.21 6.44 -9.96
C ALA A 231 20.01 7.67 -10.87
N ILE A 232 20.40 8.86 -10.38
CA ILE A 232 20.35 10.10 -11.16
C ILE A 232 21.39 10.07 -12.30
N VAL A 233 22.63 9.67 -11.99
CA VAL A 233 23.68 9.50 -13.01
C VAL A 233 23.28 8.48 -14.06
N LEU A 234 22.61 7.38 -13.67
CA LEU A 234 22.01 6.46 -14.64
C LEU A 234 20.95 7.16 -15.51
N ALA A 235 20.03 7.92 -14.90
CA ALA A 235 18.97 8.60 -15.64
C ALA A 235 19.53 9.56 -16.70
N ASP A 236 20.57 10.33 -16.34
CA ASP A 236 21.25 11.24 -17.26
C ASP A 236 22.04 10.46 -18.32
N GLY A 237 22.75 9.39 -17.93
CA GLY A 237 23.51 8.54 -18.85
C GLY A 237 22.65 7.76 -19.85
N LEU A 238 21.41 7.41 -19.51
CA LEU A 238 20.47 6.80 -20.45
C LEU A 238 20.08 7.78 -21.56
N ASN A 239 19.94 9.07 -21.23
CA ASN A 239 19.60 10.15 -22.17
C ASN A 239 20.80 10.61 -23.02
N ASP A 240 22.03 10.24 -22.65
CA ASP A 240 23.22 10.62 -23.40
C ASP A 240 23.31 9.82 -24.72
N PRO A 241 23.27 10.49 -25.89
CA PRO A 241 23.40 9.83 -27.20
C PRO A 241 24.83 9.34 -27.48
N GLN A 242 25.84 9.84 -26.76
CA GLN A 242 27.24 9.43 -26.90
C GLN A 242 27.62 8.27 -25.97
N ALA A 243 26.81 7.99 -24.95
CA ALA A 243 27.08 6.90 -24.03
C ALA A 243 26.90 5.53 -24.70
N THR A 244 27.93 4.69 -24.60
CA THR A 244 27.89 3.33 -25.13
C THR A 244 26.95 2.43 -24.33
N GLN A 245 26.51 1.32 -24.94
CA GLN A 245 25.71 0.30 -24.24
C GLN A 245 26.41 -0.21 -22.97
N GLU A 246 27.73 -0.43 -23.04
CA GLU A 246 28.55 -0.88 -21.91
C GLU A 246 28.61 0.15 -20.77
N GLN A 247 28.73 1.44 -21.11
CA GLN A 247 28.68 2.53 -20.13
C GLN A 247 27.32 2.58 -19.44
N LYS A 248 26.22 2.55 -20.20
CA LYS A 248 24.84 2.55 -19.65
C LYS A 248 24.60 1.35 -18.72
N GLN A 249 25.10 0.18 -19.09
CA GLN A 249 24.98 -1.00 -18.23
C GLN A 249 25.82 -0.91 -16.96
N THR A 250 27.02 -0.34 -17.04
CA THR A 250 27.85 -0.08 -15.86
C THR A 250 27.14 0.86 -14.89
N LEU A 251 26.48 1.91 -15.40
CA LEU A 251 25.66 2.82 -14.59
C LEU A 251 24.48 2.08 -13.94
N LEU A 252 23.78 1.22 -14.68
CA LEU A 252 22.68 0.41 -14.15
C LEU A 252 23.14 -0.48 -12.99
N ARG A 253 24.26 -1.17 -13.15
CA ARG A 253 24.83 -2.02 -12.09
C ARG A 253 25.19 -1.21 -10.85
N LYS A 254 25.87 -0.06 -11.02
CA LYS A 254 26.22 0.83 -9.90
C LYS A 254 24.99 1.32 -9.15
N ALA A 255 23.94 1.74 -9.86
CA ALA A 255 22.69 2.19 -9.24
C ALA A 255 22.01 1.05 -8.44
N ALA A 256 21.93 -0.15 -9.02
CA ALA A 256 21.32 -1.31 -8.37
C ALA A 256 22.14 -1.83 -7.18
N GLU A 257 23.48 -1.82 -7.28
CA GLU A 257 24.39 -2.15 -6.19
C GLU A 257 24.22 -1.15 -5.03
N LYS A 258 24.16 0.15 -5.32
CA LYS A 258 23.92 1.17 -4.30
C LYS A 258 22.60 0.94 -3.59
N HIS A 259 21.54 0.68 -4.34
CA HIS A 259 20.24 0.39 -3.78
C HIS A 259 20.29 -0.82 -2.83
N SER A 260 20.92 -1.91 -3.28
CA SER A 260 21.11 -3.12 -2.48
C SER A 260 21.92 -2.87 -1.19
N GLN A 261 22.96 -2.03 -1.25
CA GLN A 261 23.73 -1.61 -0.08
C GLN A 261 22.87 -0.84 0.93
N LYS A 262 21.98 0.03 0.46
CA LYS A 262 21.07 0.79 1.32
C LYS A 262 20.02 -0.11 1.99
N ILE A 263 19.50 -1.11 1.28
CA ILE A 263 18.65 -2.16 1.86
C ILE A 263 19.40 -2.92 2.96
N ALA A 264 20.64 -3.33 2.69
CA ALA A 264 21.48 -4.01 3.68
C ALA A 264 21.72 -3.13 4.92
N ALA A 265 22.00 -1.84 4.73
CA ALA A 265 22.13 -0.89 5.84
C ALA A 265 20.86 -0.80 6.68
N CYS A 266 19.68 -0.72 6.06
CA CYS A 266 18.39 -0.74 6.77
C CYS A 266 18.25 -2.03 7.59
N LYS A 267 18.46 -3.20 6.98
CA LYS A 267 18.38 -4.50 7.66
C LYS A 267 19.40 -4.64 8.79
N SER A 268 20.57 -3.99 8.70
CA SER A 268 21.55 -3.93 9.78
C SER A 268 21.29 -2.85 10.83
N CYS A 269 20.09 -2.25 10.86
CA CYS A 269 19.70 -1.15 11.77
C CYS A 269 20.57 0.12 11.63
N LYS A 270 21.08 0.37 10.42
CA LYS A 270 21.82 1.58 10.04
C LYS A 270 20.98 2.52 9.17
N GLY A 271 19.68 2.27 9.05
CA GLY A 271 18.72 3.22 8.49
C GLY A 271 18.58 4.45 9.39
N ILE A 272 18.30 5.61 8.79
CA ILE A 272 18.26 6.88 9.52
C ILE A 272 16.84 7.38 9.78
N VAL A 273 15.85 6.93 9.00
CA VAL A 273 14.52 7.54 9.00
C VAL A 273 13.79 7.25 10.32
N ARG A 274 13.71 5.98 10.74
CA ARG A 274 13.12 5.64 12.04
C ARG A 274 13.92 6.18 13.23
N HIS A 275 15.25 6.24 13.12
CA HIS A 275 16.09 6.84 14.16
C HIS A 275 15.78 8.33 14.35
N LEU A 276 15.76 9.11 13.26
CA LEU A 276 15.41 10.53 13.30
C LEU A 276 13.97 10.77 13.77
N PHE A 277 13.04 9.90 13.38
CA PHE A 277 11.67 9.91 13.91
C PHE A 277 11.65 9.68 15.42
N ALA A 278 12.38 8.70 15.93
CA ALA A 278 12.46 8.40 17.36
C ALA A 278 13.06 9.58 18.14
N LEU A 279 14.17 10.17 17.67
CA LEU A 279 14.77 11.36 18.29
C LEU A 279 13.78 12.53 18.35
N ARG A 280 13.04 12.77 17.27
CA ARG A 280 11.98 13.78 17.25
C ARG A 280 10.88 13.48 18.27
N LYS A 281 10.41 12.24 18.36
CA LYS A 281 9.36 11.83 19.31
C LYS A 281 9.82 11.88 20.76
N ILE A 282 11.09 11.54 21.03
CA ILE A 282 11.70 11.68 22.35
C ILE A 282 11.71 13.15 22.76
N TRP A 283 12.14 14.04 21.87
CA TRP A 283 12.09 15.48 22.15
C TRP A 283 10.65 15.98 22.34
N GLU A 284 9.70 15.62 21.47
CA GLU A 284 8.29 16.04 21.59
C GLU A 284 7.65 15.60 22.93
N LYS A 285 8.07 14.45 23.48
CA LYS A 285 7.51 13.90 24.74
C LYS A 285 8.27 14.32 25.99
N PHE A 286 9.60 14.35 25.92
CA PHE A 286 10.48 14.46 27.08
C PHE A 286 11.42 15.68 27.00
N GLY A 287 11.27 16.54 25.99
CA GLY A 287 12.18 17.67 25.77
C GLY A 287 12.34 18.56 26.99
N GLN A 288 11.24 18.86 27.70
CA GLN A 288 11.27 19.65 28.93
C GLN A 288 12.09 18.97 30.04
N GLU A 289 11.85 17.67 30.28
CA GLU A 289 12.58 16.88 31.29
C GLU A 289 14.07 16.76 30.96
N LEU A 290 14.41 16.70 29.67
CA LEU A 290 15.77 16.62 29.17
C LEU A 290 16.49 17.98 29.13
N GLY A 291 15.83 19.08 29.51
CA GLY A 291 16.39 20.43 29.41
C GLY A 291 16.50 20.97 27.97
N ILE A 292 15.78 20.37 27.03
CA ILE A 292 15.70 20.75 25.61
C ILE A 292 14.30 21.33 25.34
N SER A 293 14.05 22.52 25.89
CA SER A 293 12.76 23.20 25.77
C SER A 293 12.49 23.73 24.36
N GLU A 294 13.53 24.13 23.64
CA GLU A 294 13.42 24.59 22.26
C GLU A 294 13.46 23.42 21.27
N LYS A 295 12.77 23.61 20.14
CA LYS A 295 12.77 22.62 19.07
C LYS A 295 14.16 22.53 18.42
N PRO A 296 14.78 21.33 18.33
CA PRO A 296 16.06 21.17 17.67
C PRO A 296 16.01 21.67 16.23
N ARG A 297 16.97 22.54 15.85
CA ARG A 297 17.06 23.18 14.53
C ARG A 297 16.95 22.20 13.36
N LEU A 298 17.45 20.96 13.52
CA LEU A 298 17.31 19.92 12.51
C LEU A 298 15.84 19.63 12.16
N PHE A 299 14.94 19.60 13.15
CA PHE A 299 13.51 19.32 12.95
C PHE A 299 12.70 20.54 12.50
N GLU A 300 13.31 21.73 12.54
CA GLU A 300 12.76 22.96 11.96
C GLU A 300 13.19 23.15 10.51
N ASN A 301 14.30 22.51 10.11
CA ASN A 301 14.85 22.64 8.78
C ASN A 301 13.81 22.20 7.72
N PRO A 302 13.45 23.08 6.76
CA PRO A 302 12.52 22.74 5.69
C PRO A 302 12.94 21.50 4.87
N LEU A 303 14.26 21.26 4.72
CA LEU A 303 14.77 20.06 4.04
C LEU A 303 14.51 18.78 4.84
N PHE A 304 14.56 18.84 6.18
CA PHE A 304 14.17 17.68 6.99
C PHE A 304 12.70 17.34 6.74
N LYS A 305 11.83 18.35 6.73
CA LYS A 305 10.41 18.15 6.41
C LYS A 305 10.24 17.55 5.01
N ALA A 306 10.85 18.17 4.00
CA ALA A 306 10.69 17.81 2.59
C ALA A 306 11.37 16.48 2.19
N LEU A 307 12.37 15.98 2.91
CA LEU A 307 13.12 14.78 2.51
C LEU A 307 12.95 13.59 3.45
N ILE A 308 12.63 13.85 4.72
CA ILE A 308 12.55 12.82 5.75
C ILE A 308 11.10 12.57 6.17
N THR A 309 10.21 13.55 6.05
CA THR A 309 8.82 13.40 6.53
C THR A 309 7.78 13.26 5.41
N THR A 310 8.09 13.68 4.19
CA THR A 310 7.21 13.53 3.03
C THR A 310 7.58 12.31 2.19
N ASN A 311 6.59 11.72 1.53
CA ASN A 311 6.75 10.52 0.71
C ASN A 311 5.97 10.68 -0.62
N THR A 312 6.40 11.60 -1.47
CA THR A 312 5.79 11.85 -2.79
C THR A 312 5.63 10.58 -3.61
N LEU A 313 6.60 9.66 -3.56
CA LEU A 313 6.41 8.29 -4.01
C LEU A 313 6.42 7.36 -2.80
N SER A 314 5.36 6.58 -2.61
CA SER A 314 5.30 5.53 -1.60
C SER A 314 5.28 4.18 -2.28
N THR A 315 6.32 3.37 -2.06
CA THR A 315 6.51 2.10 -2.75
C THR A 315 6.52 0.93 -1.77
N SER A 316 5.97 -0.21 -2.20
CA SER A 316 6.03 -1.44 -1.43
C SER A 316 6.02 -2.67 -2.34
N CYS A 317 6.94 -3.60 -2.05
CA CYS A 317 7.06 -4.89 -2.71
C CYS A 317 6.45 -5.99 -1.85
N VAL A 318 5.52 -6.76 -2.39
CA VAL A 318 5.04 -8.00 -1.77
C VAL A 318 5.08 -9.12 -2.80
N VAL A 319 5.84 -10.18 -2.52
CA VAL A 319 6.00 -11.29 -3.45
C VAL A 319 5.41 -12.56 -2.83
N SER A 320 4.32 -13.04 -3.42
CA SER A 320 3.70 -14.32 -3.11
C SER A 320 2.99 -14.86 -4.36
N PRO A 321 3.03 -16.18 -4.62
CA PRO A 321 2.24 -16.79 -5.70
C PRO A 321 0.72 -16.68 -5.46
N SER A 322 0.29 -16.45 -4.22
CA SER A 322 -1.12 -16.31 -3.84
C SER A 322 -1.63 -14.87 -3.91
N ILE A 323 -0.77 -13.91 -4.26
CA ILE A 323 -1.12 -12.50 -4.36
C ILE A 323 -0.96 -12.07 -5.82
N GLN A 324 -2.09 -11.91 -6.50
CA GLN A 324 -2.12 -11.42 -7.88
C GLN A 324 -1.94 -9.91 -7.97
N ARG A 325 -2.38 -9.19 -6.94
CA ARG A 325 -2.35 -7.72 -6.91
C ARG A 325 -2.23 -7.19 -5.50
N LEU A 326 -1.41 -6.15 -5.33
CA LEU A 326 -1.27 -5.39 -4.10
C LEU A 326 -1.82 -3.97 -4.31
N LEU A 327 -2.55 -3.44 -3.32
CA LEU A 327 -3.23 -2.15 -3.41
C LEU A 327 -2.96 -1.31 -2.15
N PHE A 328 -2.68 -0.01 -2.32
CA PHE A 328 -2.77 1.01 -1.27
C PHE A 328 -2.89 2.38 -1.94
N GLY A 329 -3.50 3.37 -1.28
CA GLY A 329 -3.62 4.74 -1.78
C GLY A 329 -2.32 5.55 -1.63
N PRO A 330 -2.18 6.70 -2.33
CA PRO A 330 -1.05 7.59 -2.12
C PRO A 330 -1.06 8.14 -0.69
N VAL A 331 0.13 8.38 -0.12
CA VAL A 331 0.26 8.93 1.25
C VAL A 331 0.38 10.45 1.29
N GLU A 332 0.60 11.07 0.12
CA GLU A 332 0.59 12.51 -0.09
C GLU A 332 -0.49 12.84 -1.13
N ASN A 333 -1.12 14.01 -1.02
CA ASN A 333 -2.20 14.39 -1.93
C ASN A 333 -1.73 14.49 -3.40
N ASP A 334 -0.51 14.98 -3.62
CA ASP A 334 0.14 15.13 -4.92
C ASP A 334 1.16 14.01 -5.22
N GLY A 335 1.12 12.93 -4.45
CA GLY A 335 2.00 11.78 -4.57
C GLY A 335 1.41 10.62 -5.36
N LEU A 336 2.20 9.54 -5.46
CA LEU A 336 1.81 8.26 -6.03
C LEU A 336 2.05 7.14 -5.02
N GLY A 337 1.10 6.21 -4.91
CA GLY A 337 1.34 4.90 -4.32
C GLY A 337 1.75 3.92 -5.42
N ILE A 338 2.82 3.15 -5.20
CA ILE A 338 3.35 2.18 -6.17
C ILE A 338 3.48 0.83 -5.46
N ALA A 339 2.43 0.03 -5.56
CA ALA A 339 2.39 -1.32 -5.05
C ALA A 339 2.89 -2.27 -6.12
N TYR A 340 3.89 -3.12 -5.87
CA TYR A 340 4.37 -4.07 -6.87
C TYR A 340 4.53 -5.49 -6.31
N ASN A 341 4.18 -6.47 -7.13
CA ASN A 341 4.21 -7.90 -6.84
C ASN A 341 4.78 -8.67 -8.04
N PRO A 342 6.08 -8.49 -8.34
CA PRO A 342 6.70 -9.10 -9.51
C PRO A 342 6.69 -10.62 -9.40
N ASP A 343 6.28 -11.29 -10.46
CA ASP A 343 6.34 -12.75 -10.58
C ASP A 343 7.65 -13.18 -11.28
N ASN A 344 7.70 -14.38 -11.84
CA ASN A 344 8.90 -14.86 -12.52
C ASN A 344 9.07 -14.27 -13.93
N ASP A 345 7.99 -13.82 -14.54
CA ASP A 345 7.88 -13.51 -15.96
C ASP A 345 7.70 -12.00 -16.21
N ALA A 346 7.02 -11.30 -15.30
CA ALA A 346 6.65 -9.90 -15.45
C ALA A 346 6.84 -9.07 -14.16
N PHE A 347 7.05 -7.77 -14.37
CA PHE A 347 6.83 -6.77 -13.33
C PHE A 347 5.35 -6.40 -13.30
N ARG A 348 4.68 -6.71 -12.18
CA ARG A 348 3.29 -6.34 -11.93
C ARG A 348 3.22 -5.27 -10.86
N SER A 349 2.47 -4.22 -11.13
CA SER A 349 2.29 -3.12 -10.20
C SER A 349 0.91 -2.50 -10.31
N THR A 350 0.45 -1.87 -9.23
CA THR A 350 -0.64 -0.92 -9.24
C THR A 350 -0.12 0.44 -8.79
N ILE A 351 -0.33 1.45 -9.63
CA ILE A 351 -0.11 2.85 -9.28
C ILE A 351 -1.43 3.44 -8.79
N SER A 352 -1.40 4.08 -7.64
CA SER A 352 -2.51 4.84 -7.09
C SER A 352 -2.19 6.33 -7.02
N TYR A 353 -3.21 7.16 -7.25
CA TYR A 353 -3.09 8.62 -7.24
C TYR A 353 -4.45 9.28 -6.99
N ASN A 354 -4.45 10.52 -6.52
CA ASN A 354 -5.67 11.32 -6.45
C ASN A 354 -5.96 12.00 -7.79
N GLU A 355 -7.23 12.30 -8.09
CA GLU A 355 -7.68 12.93 -9.35
C GLU A 355 -6.85 14.16 -9.72
N ASP A 356 -6.52 15.00 -8.74
CA ASP A 356 -5.73 16.22 -8.95
C ASP A 356 -4.30 15.95 -9.46
N ASN A 357 -3.77 14.73 -9.26
CA ASN A 357 -2.45 14.30 -9.72
C ASN A 357 -2.48 13.46 -11.01
N LYS A 358 -3.65 13.29 -11.64
CA LYS A 358 -3.86 12.40 -12.79
C LYS A 358 -2.92 12.66 -13.96
N ALA A 359 -2.69 13.92 -14.33
CA ALA A 359 -1.81 14.28 -15.44
C ALA A 359 -0.37 13.81 -15.20
N ARG A 360 0.14 14.02 -13.99
CA ARG A 360 1.49 13.60 -13.60
C ARG A 360 1.59 12.08 -13.45
N ALA A 361 0.56 11.43 -12.95
CA ALA A 361 0.50 9.97 -12.87
C ALA A 361 0.57 9.33 -14.27
N ALA A 362 -0.16 9.88 -15.25
CA ALA A 362 -0.11 9.42 -16.63
C ALA A 362 1.28 9.63 -17.26
N GLU A 363 1.90 10.79 -17.03
CA GLU A 363 3.28 11.06 -17.48
C GLU A 363 4.28 10.06 -16.85
N PHE A 364 4.13 9.77 -15.55
CA PHE A 364 4.97 8.81 -14.85
C PHE A 364 4.78 7.38 -15.34
N GLU A 365 3.55 6.93 -15.58
CA GLU A 365 3.26 5.60 -16.14
C GLU A 365 3.91 5.42 -17.51
N GLN A 366 3.72 6.39 -18.39
CA GLN A 366 4.34 6.38 -19.72
C GLN A 366 5.87 6.34 -19.60
N THR A 367 6.44 7.26 -18.82
CA THR A 367 7.89 7.37 -18.63
C THR A 367 8.47 6.10 -18.01
N LEU A 368 7.77 5.47 -17.06
CA LEU A 368 8.20 4.23 -16.43
C LEU A 368 8.23 3.08 -17.44
N THR A 369 7.24 3.00 -18.32
CA THR A 369 7.19 2.00 -19.40
C THR A 369 8.35 2.18 -20.39
N GLU A 370 8.65 3.44 -20.77
CA GLU A 370 9.80 3.78 -21.62
C GLU A 370 11.13 3.42 -20.95
N VAL A 371 11.31 3.77 -19.67
CA VAL A 371 12.49 3.40 -18.88
C VAL A 371 12.66 1.89 -18.83
N PHE A 372 11.59 1.12 -18.60
CA PHE A 372 11.67 -0.34 -18.63
C PHE A 372 12.10 -0.85 -20.00
N ALA A 373 11.58 -0.29 -21.10
CA ALA A 373 11.99 -0.66 -22.45
C ALA A 373 13.48 -0.38 -22.70
N GLU A 374 13.97 0.78 -22.27
CA GLU A 374 15.39 1.15 -22.37
C GLU A 374 16.28 0.22 -21.54
N LEU A 375 15.92 -0.05 -20.28
CA LEU A 375 16.69 -0.92 -19.41
C LEU A 375 16.68 -2.37 -19.92
N LYS A 376 15.59 -2.85 -20.52
CA LYS A 376 15.54 -4.16 -21.20
C LYS A 376 16.45 -4.24 -22.42
N ALA A 377 16.63 -3.13 -23.13
CA ALA A 377 17.50 -3.06 -24.30
C ALA A 377 18.99 -3.14 -23.92
N LEU A 378 19.36 -2.82 -22.67
CA LEU A 378 20.70 -3.02 -22.13
C LEU A 378 20.96 -4.52 -21.93
N LYS A 379 21.32 -5.24 -23.01
CA LYS A 379 21.65 -6.67 -22.96
C LYS A 379 22.69 -6.96 -21.85
N PRO A 380 22.64 -8.12 -21.17
CA PRO A 380 23.66 -8.51 -20.21
C PRO A 380 25.07 -8.48 -20.83
N ILE A 381 26.04 -7.76 -20.25
CA ILE A 381 27.46 -7.93 -20.57
C ILE A 381 27.82 -9.39 -20.23
N PRO A 382 28.25 -10.21 -21.22
CA PRO A 382 28.84 -11.51 -20.95
C PRO A 382 30.07 -11.29 -20.07
N ARG A 383 30.26 -12.11 -19.02
CA ARG A 383 31.52 -12.06 -18.28
C ARG A 383 32.66 -12.33 -19.27
N SER A 384 33.67 -11.46 -19.28
CA SER A 384 35.01 -11.88 -19.66
C SER A 384 35.34 -13.13 -18.81
N ALA A 385 35.68 -14.22 -19.49
CA ALA A 385 35.98 -15.51 -18.89
C ALA A 385 37.09 -15.43 -17.83
#